data_AF-X1NDP0-F1
#
_entry.id   AF-X1NDP0-F1
#
_cell.length_a   1.000
_cell.length_b   1.000
_cell.length_c   1.000
_cell.angle_alpha   90.00
_cell.angle_beta   90.00
_cell.angle_gamma   90.00
#
_symmetry.space_group_name_H-M   'P 1'
#
loop_
_entity.id
_entity.type
_entity.pdbx_description
1 polymer ?
#
loop_
_entity_poly.entity_id
_entity_poly.type
_entity_poly.pdbx_seq_one_letter_code
_entity_poly.pdbx_strand_id
1 'polypeptide(L)'
;VEMVTFDTDAAATEGRGAETLSLETFFMSPGMAILDLFQTPGAVLANDADWQMYIDGLPTRYQWTAEELDPVAMAGGRGRLPSSINISPGRLVQFRWAGQGAAQANRLKVLYDRVR
;
A
#
# COMPACT_ATOMS: atom_id res chain seq x y z
N VAL A 1 6.01 8.89 13.30
CA VAL A 1 5.39 8.53 12.01
C VAL A 1 6.47 8.41 10.95
N GLU A 2 6.61 7.20 10.43
CA GLU A 2 7.48 6.81 9.32
C GLU A 2 6.60 6.41 8.12
N MET A 3 7.22 6.24 6.95
CA MET A 3 6.52 5.87 5.72
C MET A 3 7.31 4.79 4.98
N VAL A 4 6.61 3.81 4.44
CA VAL A 4 7.12 2.87 3.43
C VAL A 4 6.28 3.01 2.16
N THR A 5 6.92 2.93 1.00
CA THR A 5 6.27 3.08 -0.30
C THR A 5 6.42 1.81 -1.11
N PHE A 6 5.36 1.40 -1.79
CA PHE A 6 5.35 0.28 -2.73
C PHE A 6 4.95 0.78 -4.12
N ASP A 7 5.76 0.47 -5.12
CA ASP A 7 5.54 0.82 -6.53
C ASP A 7 4.90 -0.36 -7.28
N THR A 8 3.94 -0.07 -8.17
CA THR A 8 3.46 -1.05 -9.15
C THR A 8 4.45 -1.23 -10.30
N ASP A 9 4.31 -2.33 -11.03
CA ASP A 9 5.01 -2.51 -12.30
C ASP A 9 4.24 -1.76 -13.39
N ALA A 10 4.85 -0.72 -13.95
CA ALA A 10 4.27 0.09 -15.02
C ALA A 10 4.03 -0.68 -16.33
N ALA A 11 4.47 -1.94 -16.43
CA ALA A 11 4.25 -2.83 -17.57
C ALA A 11 3.15 -3.88 -17.35
N ALA A 12 2.54 -3.95 -16.17
CA ALA A 12 1.49 -4.93 -15.86
C ALA A 12 0.21 -4.25 -15.32
N THR A 13 -0.91 -4.97 -15.37
CA THR A 13 -2.21 -4.53 -14.82
C THR A 13 -2.52 -5.16 -13.45
N GLU A 14 -1.71 -6.13 -13.03
CA GLU A 14 -1.75 -6.74 -11.71
C GLU A 14 -0.36 -7.24 -11.29
N GLY A 15 -0.12 -7.34 -9.98
CA GLY A 15 1.17 -7.79 -9.47
C GLY A 15 1.34 -7.67 -7.96
N ARG A 16 2.61 -7.62 -7.52
CA ARG A 16 3.00 -7.28 -6.16
C ARG A 16 3.72 -5.94 -6.17
N GLY A 17 3.46 -5.11 -5.17
CA GLY A 17 4.16 -3.85 -5.00
C GLY A 17 5.61 -4.11 -4.62
N ALA A 18 6.55 -3.43 -5.29
CA ALA A 18 7.95 -3.43 -4.92
C ALA A 18 8.21 -2.29 -3.93
N GLU A 19 8.80 -2.58 -2.78
CA GLU A 19 9.19 -1.55 -1.81
C GLU A 19 10.25 -0.65 -2.44
N THR A 20 10.02 0.66 -2.45
CA THR A 20 10.77 1.61 -3.28
C THR A 20 12.27 1.63 -3.01
N LEU A 21 12.72 1.39 -1.76
CA LEU A 21 14.14 1.47 -1.41
C LEU A 21 14.91 0.17 -1.64
N SER A 22 14.31 -0.96 -1.29
CA SER A 22 14.93 -2.29 -1.39
C SER A 22 14.64 -3.01 -2.71
N LEU A 23 13.60 -2.57 -3.43
CA LEU A 23 13.03 -3.22 -4.62
C LEU A 23 12.47 -4.62 -4.36
N GLU A 24 12.39 -5.03 -3.09
CA GLU A 24 11.79 -6.28 -2.69
C GLU A 24 10.27 -6.19 -2.73
N THR A 25 9.60 -7.31 -3.02
CA THR A 25 8.12 -7.36 -3.02
C THR A 25 7.50 -7.39 -1.61
N PHE A 26 8.30 -7.06 -0.60
CA PHE A 26 7.92 -7.06 0.80
C PHE A 26 8.69 -5.97 1.58
N PHE A 27 8.14 -5.60 2.72
CA PHE A 27 8.81 -4.80 3.74
C PHE A 27 8.87 -5.61 5.04
N MET A 28 10.06 -5.78 5.61
CA MET A 28 10.19 -6.44 6.91
C MET A 28 9.77 -5.46 8.02
N SER A 29 8.70 -5.78 8.72
CA SER A 29 8.18 -4.92 9.78
C SER A 29 9.20 -4.75 10.91
N PRO A 30 9.51 -3.52 11.33
CA PRO A 30 10.29 -3.28 12.54
C PRO A 30 9.46 -3.46 13.83
N GLY A 31 8.20 -3.88 13.73
CA GLY A 31 7.18 -3.66 14.74
C GLY A 31 6.49 -2.35 14.44
N MET A 32 5.30 -2.41 13.84
CA MET A 32 4.65 -1.21 13.32
C MET A 32 3.13 -1.22 13.55
N ALA A 33 2.59 -0.02 13.73
CA ALA A 33 1.17 0.27 13.71
C ALA A 33 0.90 1.10 12.46
N ILE A 34 0.34 0.49 11.42
CA ILE A 34 -0.08 1.23 10.22
C ILE A 34 -1.23 2.15 10.62
N LEU A 35 -1.05 3.45 10.36
CA LEU A 35 -1.99 4.51 10.72
C LEU A 35 -2.86 4.91 9.53
N ASP A 36 -2.28 4.90 8.33
CA ASP A 36 -2.96 5.38 7.13
C ASP A 36 -2.30 4.79 5.87
N LEU A 37 -3.07 4.73 4.78
CA LEU A 37 -2.58 4.35 3.46
C LEU A 37 -3.20 5.28 2.42
N PHE A 38 -2.42 5.69 1.43
CA PHE A 38 -2.93 6.45 0.30
C PHE A 38 -2.09 6.12 -0.94
N GLN A 39 -2.68 6.31 -2.11
CA GLN A 39 -2.03 6.05 -3.37
C GLN A 39 -1.76 7.36 -4.10
N THR A 40 -0.62 7.47 -4.75
CA THR A 40 -0.37 8.58 -5.68
C THR A 40 -0.10 8.02 -7.06
N PRO A 41 -0.65 8.65 -8.12
CA PRO A 41 -0.29 8.28 -9.47
C PRO A 41 1.22 8.46 -9.68
N GLY A 42 1.79 7.62 -10.52
CA GLY A 42 3.15 7.75 -11.02
C GLY A 42 3.21 8.76 -12.18
N ALA A 43 3.60 8.29 -13.37
CA ALA A 43 3.75 9.14 -14.55
C ALA A 43 2.43 9.46 -15.27
N VAL A 44 1.45 8.56 -15.15
CA VAL A 44 0.12 8.70 -15.77
C VAL A 44 -0.86 9.06 -14.66
N LEU A 45 -1.70 10.08 -14.91
CA LEU A 45 -2.44 10.84 -13.88
C LEU A 45 -3.57 10.08 -13.17
N ALA A 46 -3.73 8.77 -13.38
CA ALA A 46 -4.83 8.00 -12.82
C ALA A 46 -4.38 7.15 -11.62
N ASN A 47 -5.18 7.21 -10.55
CA ASN A 47 -5.06 6.39 -9.36
C ASN A 47 -6.03 5.21 -9.52
N ASP A 48 -5.59 4.08 -10.06
CA ASP A 48 -6.51 3.01 -10.51
C ASP A 48 -6.11 1.60 -10.06
N ALA A 49 -5.28 1.49 -9.03
CA ALA A 49 -4.84 0.21 -8.50
C ALA A 49 -5.58 -0.11 -7.20
N ASP A 50 -6.25 -1.26 -7.17
CA ASP A 50 -6.81 -1.82 -5.95
C ASP A 50 -5.70 -2.60 -5.23
N TRP A 51 -5.63 -2.51 -3.91
CA TRP A 51 -4.58 -3.13 -3.11
C TRP A 51 -5.13 -4.09 -2.07
N GLN A 52 -4.52 -5.27 -1.99
CA GLN A 52 -4.76 -6.29 -0.97
C GLN A 52 -3.49 -6.50 -0.15
N MET A 53 -3.61 -6.39 1.17
CA MET A 53 -2.49 -6.61 2.10
C MET A 53 -2.33 -8.10 2.42
N TYR A 54 -1.08 -8.53 2.46
CA TYR A 54 -0.62 -9.85 2.86
C TYR A 54 0.40 -9.72 3.99
N ILE A 55 0.38 -10.68 4.91
CA ILE A 55 1.42 -10.83 5.94
C ILE A 55 1.99 -12.24 5.84
N ASP A 56 3.31 -12.35 5.72
CA ASP A 56 4.02 -13.63 5.58
C ASP A 56 3.45 -14.51 4.45
N GLY A 57 3.09 -13.89 3.32
CA GLY A 57 2.51 -14.57 2.16
C GLY A 57 1.04 -14.94 2.28
N LEU A 58 0.38 -14.68 3.43
CA LEU A 58 -1.03 -14.99 3.65
C LEU A 58 -1.90 -13.73 3.47
N PRO A 59 -3.04 -13.82 2.75
CA PRO A 59 -3.94 -12.70 2.58
C PRO A 59 -4.55 -12.29 3.92
N THR A 60 -4.67 -10.99 4.13
CA THR A 60 -5.40 -10.43 5.28
C THR A 60 -6.83 -10.06 4.86
N ARG A 61 -7.64 -9.58 5.80
CA ARG A 61 -8.95 -8.98 5.47
C ARG A 61 -8.85 -7.58 4.85
N TYR A 62 -7.66 -7.00 4.78
CA TYR A 62 -7.47 -5.61 4.43
C TYR A 62 -7.24 -5.46 2.93
N GLN A 63 -8.24 -4.86 2.28
CA GLN A 63 -8.26 -4.52 0.87
C GLN A 63 -8.77 -3.09 0.74
N TRP A 64 -8.27 -2.37 -0.26
CA TRP A 64 -8.68 -1.01 -0.57
C TRP A 64 -8.78 -0.85 -2.07
N THR A 65 -9.85 -0.20 -2.50
CA THR A 65 -10.03 0.23 -3.87
C THR A 65 -9.18 1.45 -4.17
N ALA A 66 -8.90 1.69 -5.45
CA ALA A 66 -8.16 2.86 -5.88
C ALA A 66 -8.84 4.18 -5.45
N GLU A 67 -10.18 4.23 -5.45
CA GLU A 67 -10.97 5.39 -5.02
C GLU A 67 -10.87 5.64 -3.52
N GLU A 68 -10.81 4.57 -2.71
CA GLU A 68 -10.61 4.68 -1.26
C GLU A 68 -9.24 5.24 -0.91
N LEU A 69 -8.23 4.98 -1.75
CA LEU A 69 -6.85 5.41 -1.55
C LEU A 69 -6.52 6.76 -2.20
N ASP A 70 -7.46 7.38 -2.93
CA ASP A 70 -7.23 8.66 -3.62
C ASP A 70 -7.03 9.81 -2.61
N PRO A 71 -5.86 10.48 -2.60
CA PRO A 71 -5.53 11.54 -1.66
C PRO A 71 -6.42 12.79 -1.83
N VAL A 72 -7.00 13.01 -3.02
CA VAL A 72 -7.97 14.07 -3.26
C VAL A 72 -9.33 13.72 -2.64
N ALA A 73 -9.75 12.45 -2.71
CA ALA A 73 -10.92 11.96 -1.99
C ALA A 73 -10.69 11.90 -0.47
N MET A 74 -9.45 11.66 -0.03
CA MET A 74 -9.03 11.65 1.38
C MET A 74 -9.10 13.01 2.07
N ALA A 75 -9.04 14.13 1.34
CA ALA A 75 -9.27 15.46 1.90
C ALA A 75 -10.69 15.58 2.53
N GLY A 76 -11.62 14.70 2.15
CA GLY A 76 -12.94 14.54 2.77
C GLY A 76 -13.03 13.51 3.92
N GLY A 77 -11.92 12.92 4.36
CA GLY A 77 -11.84 12.07 5.55
C GLY A 77 -12.27 10.60 5.40
N ARG A 78 -12.45 10.08 4.18
CA ARG A 78 -13.07 8.75 3.94
C ARG A 78 -12.13 7.54 3.89
N GLY A 79 -10.82 7.70 3.75
CA GLY A 79 -9.90 6.53 3.66
C GLY A 79 -8.98 6.33 4.87
N ARG A 80 -9.15 7.10 5.95
CA ARG A 80 -8.40 6.85 7.19
C ARG A 80 -8.84 5.51 7.78
N LEU A 81 -7.85 4.67 8.10
CA LEU A 81 -8.10 3.44 8.83
C LEU A 81 -8.87 3.76 10.14
N PRO A 82 -10.00 3.07 10.42
CA PRO A 82 -10.79 3.33 11.63
C PRO A 82 -10.02 3.00 12.92
N SER A 83 -8.98 2.17 12.81
CA SER A 83 -8.04 1.83 13.86
C SER A 83 -6.71 1.41 13.24
N SER A 84 -5.60 1.58 13.96
CA SER A 84 -4.30 1.13 13.46
C SER A 84 -4.24 -0.38 13.22
N ILE A 85 -3.42 -0.79 12.24
CA ILE A 85 -3.12 -2.20 11.98
C ILE A 85 -1.76 -2.51 12.60
N ASN A 86 -1.78 -3.26 13.70
CA ASN A 86 -0.55 -3.64 14.41
C ASN A 86 0.08 -4.88 13.78
N ILE A 87 1.38 -4.81 13.51
CA ILE A 87 2.18 -5.86 12.88
C ILE A 87 3.43 -6.06 13.74
N SER A 88 3.66 -7.30 14.15
CA SER A 88 4.81 -7.66 14.97
C SER A 88 6.14 -7.49 14.22
N PRO A 89 7.25 -7.22 14.92
CA PRO A 89 8.58 -7.20 14.33
C PRO A 89 8.91 -8.50 13.58
N GLY A 90 9.65 -8.38 12.48
CA GLY A 90 10.13 -9.49 11.66
C GLY A 90 9.11 -10.08 10.68
N ARG A 91 7.85 -9.64 10.71
CA ARG A 91 6.82 -10.06 9.76
C ARG A 91 7.04 -9.41 8.39
N LEU A 92 6.78 -10.15 7.31
CA LEU A 92 6.85 -9.66 5.95
C LEU A 92 5.52 -9.00 5.57
N VAL A 93 5.54 -7.70 5.36
CA VAL A 93 4.39 -6.92 4.89
C VAL A 93 4.44 -6.84 3.39
N GLN A 94 3.36 -7.23 2.72
CA GLN A 94 3.28 -7.33 1.27
C GLN A 94 1.96 -6.73 0.79
N PHE A 95 1.98 -6.16 -0.40
CA PHE A 95 0.77 -5.64 -1.03
C PHE A 95 0.69 -6.17 -2.46
N ARG A 96 -0.44 -6.79 -2.79
CA ARG A 96 -0.80 -7.14 -4.17
C ARG A 96 -1.69 -6.05 -4.74
N TRP A 97 -1.45 -5.72 -5.99
CA TRP A 97 -2.27 -4.77 -6.73
C TRP A 97 -2.94 -5.44 -7.93
N ALA A 98 -4.13 -4.98 -8.26
CA ALA A 98 -4.91 -5.40 -9.43
C ALA A 98 -5.90 -4.27 -9.80
N GLY A 99 -6.79 -4.52 -10.77
CA GLY A 99 -7.88 -3.59 -11.09
C GLY A 99 -7.47 -2.41 -11.98
N GLN A 100 -6.18 -2.28 -12.33
CA GLN A 100 -5.73 -1.23 -13.23
C GLN A 100 -6.31 -1.40 -14.63
N GLY A 101 -6.91 -0.33 -15.15
CA GLY A 101 -7.47 -0.32 -16.51
C GLY A 101 -6.40 -0.33 -17.59
N ALA A 102 -5.21 0.17 -17.27
CA ALA A 102 -4.02 0.11 -18.09
C ALA A 102 -2.76 -0.08 -17.24
N ALA A 103 -1.73 -0.68 -17.83
CA ALA A 103 -0.42 -0.78 -17.18
C ALA A 103 0.17 0.62 -16.98
N GLN A 104 0.40 0.98 -15.70
CA GLN A 104 0.96 2.26 -15.32
C GLN A 104 1.56 2.22 -13.92
N ALA A 105 2.48 3.14 -13.65
CA ALA A 105 3.09 3.29 -12.34
C ALA A 105 2.08 3.94 -11.37
N ASN A 106 1.81 3.26 -10.26
CA ASN A 106 1.10 3.75 -9.09
C ASN A 106 1.99 3.51 -7.87
N ARG A 107 1.83 4.37 -6.85
CA ARG A 107 2.59 4.25 -5.60
C ARG A 107 1.66 4.18 -4.40
N LEU A 108 1.68 3.06 -3.68
CA LEU A 108 1.04 2.94 -2.38
C LEU A 108 1.98 3.46 -1.29
N LYS A 109 1.52 4.44 -0.52
CA LYS A 109 2.25 5.01 0.62
C LYS A 109 1.59 4.57 1.91
N VAL A 110 2.37 3.94 2.78
CA VAL A 110 1.91 3.38 4.04
C VAL A 110 2.54 4.16 5.18
N LEU A 111 1.72 4.91 5.92
CA LEU A 111 2.12 5.66 7.11
C LEU A 111 2.02 4.76 8.33
N TYR A 112 3.05 4.75 9.17
CA TYR A 112 3.06 3.93 10.38
C TYR A 112 3.82 4.57 11.53
N ASP A 113 3.52 4.15 12.76
CA ASP A 113 4.39 4.36 13.91
C ASP A 113 5.10 3.06 14.29
N ARG A 114 6.33 3.17 14.80
CA ARG A 114 7.02 2.02 15.38
C ARG A 114 6.41 1.67 16.73
N VAL A 115 6.12 0.40 16.92
CA VAL A 115 5.65 -0.13 18.19
C VAL A 115 6.85 -0.78 18.87
N ARG A 116 7.13 -0.37 20.10
CA ARG A 116 8.22 -0.91 20.92
C ARG A 116 7.89 -2.28 21.48
#